data_AF-H6NL75-F1
#
_entry.id   AF-H6NL75-F1
#
_cell.length_a   1.000
_cell.length_b   1.000
_cell.length_c   1.000
_cell.angle_alpha   90.00
_cell.angle_beta   90.00
_cell.angle_gamma   90.00
#
_symmetry.space_group_name_H-M   'P 1'
#
loop_
_entity.id
_entity.type
_entity.pdbx_description
1 polymer ?
#
loop_
_entity_poly.entity_id
_entity_poly.type
_entity_poly.pdbx_seq_one_letter_code
_entity_poly.pdbx_strand_id
1 'polypeptide(L)'
;MVGVGEVEVMVTIESTEEIVVQENRKDVEQVTNEKDHQGSTRHITEINKSGEVVIYEVSGGKQPLITKTIKPKVRGVLVIAKGAENLTVKKMISEAVERGLEVPPHRISILPRKS
;
A
#
# COMPACT_ATOMS: atom_id res chain seq x y z
N MET A 1 37.08 -4.40 -9.36
CA MET A 1 35.91 -3.50 -9.34
C MET A 1 34.80 -4.24 -8.62
N VAL A 2 34.23 -3.68 -7.55
CA VAL A 2 33.14 -4.32 -6.80
C VAL A 2 31.84 -3.99 -7.54
N GLY A 3 31.29 -4.97 -8.25
CA GLY A 3 30.13 -4.77 -9.12
C GLY A 3 29.28 -6.03 -9.17
N VAL A 4 28.06 -5.88 -9.67
CA VAL A 4 27.14 -6.99 -9.88
C VAL A 4 27.32 -7.49 -11.31
N GLY A 5 27.47 -8.80 -11.48
CA GLY A 5 27.50 -9.44 -12.79
C GLY A 5 26.10 -9.71 -13.31
N GLU A 6 25.91 -10.86 -13.95
CA GLU A 6 24.59 -11.32 -14.41
C GLU A 6 23.58 -11.42 -13.26
N VAL A 7 22.34 -11.01 -13.51
CA VAL A 7 21.26 -10.98 -12.52
C VAL A 7 19.99 -11.58 -13.11
N GLU A 8 19.31 -12.40 -12.33
CA GLU A 8 17.93 -12.82 -12.51
C GLU A 8 17.07 -12.30 -11.37
N VAL A 9 15.90 -11.75 -11.69
CA VAL A 9 14.98 -11.16 -10.70
C VAL A 9 13.59 -11.73 -10.89
N MET A 10 12.98 -12.13 -9.78
CA MET A 10 11.57 -12.47 -9.71
C MET A 10 10.87 -11.52 -8.74
N VAL A 11 9.79 -10.89 -9.21
CA VAL A 11 8.98 -9.95 -8.43
C VAL A 11 7.60 -10.56 -8.21
N THR A 12 7.12 -10.49 -6.97
CA THR A 12 5.76 -10.91 -6.62
C THR A 12 4.95 -9.71 -6.22
N ILE A 13 3.71 -9.63 -6.72
CA ILE A 13 2.76 -8.56 -6.41
C ILE A 13 1.72 -9.05 -5.40
N GLU A 14 1.21 -8.13 -4.58
CA GLU A 14 0.30 -8.47 -3.49
C GLU A 14 -1.13 -8.74 -3.97
N SER A 15 -1.58 -8.00 -4.99
CA SER A 15 -2.95 -8.00 -5.47
C SER A 15 -3.02 -7.63 -6.96
N THR A 16 -4.25 -7.55 -7.47
CA THR A 16 -4.57 -6.84 -8.72
C THR A 16 -4.69 -5.34 -8.45
N GLU A 17 -4.88 -4.56 -9.51
CA GLU A 17 -5.18 -3.13 -9.41
C GLU A 17 -6.47 -2.90 -8.60
N GLU A 18 -6.47 -1.83 -7.82
CA GLU A 18 -7.63 -1.37 -7.05
C GLU A 18 -8.22 -0.13 -7.73
N ILE A 19 -9.53 -0.14 -7.95
CA ILE A 19 -10.26 0.99 -8.53
C ILE A 19 -10.99 1.70 -7.40
N VAL A 20 -10.71 3.00 -7.25
CA VAL A 20 -11.39 3.85 -6.28
C VAL A 20 -12.43 4.67 -7.00
N VAL A 21 -13.68 4.50 -6.58
CA VAL A 21 -14.85 5.18 -7.11
C VAL A 21 -15.19 6.40 -6.26
N GLN A 22 -15.87 7.37 -6.86
CA GLN A 22 -16.38 8.54 -6.16
C GLN A 22 -17.62 8.15 -5.34
N GLU A 23 -17.60 8.51 -4.06
CA GLU A 23 -18.73 8.39 -3.15
C GLU A 23 -19.17 9.77 -2.66
N ASN A 24 -20.47 9.99 -2.56
CA ASN A 24 -21.04 11.13 -1.87
C ASN A 24 -21.24 10.75 -0.39
N ARG A 25 -20.34 11.23 0.49
CA ARG A 25 -20.30 10.85 1.91
C ARG A 25 -20.93 11.93 2.79
N LYS A 26 -21.67 11.49 3.81
CA LYS A 26 -22.19 12.34 4.87
C LYS A 26 -21.68 11.81 6.21
N ASP A 27 -20.77 12.57 6.81
CA ASP A 27 -20.24 12.31 8.14
C ASP A 27 -20.89 13.29 9.14
N VAL A 28 -21.54 12.75 10.17
CA VAL A 28 -22.14 13.51 11.28
C VAL A 28 -21.45 13.10 12.57
N GLU A 29 -20.76 14.04 13.19
CA GLU A 29 -20.14 13.88 14.51
C GLU A 29 -20.90 14.71 15.54
N GLN A 30 -21.36 14.07 16.61
CA GLN A 30 -22.04 14.71 17.72
C GLN A 30 -21.28 14.42 19.02
N VAL A 31 -20.79 15.49 19.65
CA VAL A 31 -20.12 15.43 20.95
C VAL A 31 -21.04 16.04 22.00
N THR A 32 -21.42 15.26 23.00
CA THR A 32 -22.24 15.70 24.12
C THR A 32 -21.43 15.64 25.41
N ASN A 33 -21.34 16.79 26.09
CA ASN A 33 -20.70 16.94 27.39
C ASN A 33 -21.77 17.34 28.43
N GLU A 34 -22.12 16.44 29.33
CA GLU A 34 -23.03 16.73 30.45
C GLU A 34 -22.23 16.83 31.75
N LYS A 35 -22.59 17.80 32.61
CA LYS A 35 -22.03 17.93 33.95
C LYS A 35 -23.19 18.08 34.94
N ASP A 36 -23.35 17.10 35.81
CA ASP A 36 -24.42 17.09 36.80
C ASP A 36 -24.07 17.99 37.99
N HIS A 37 -25.09 18.53 38.68
CA HIS A 37 -24.92 19.33 39.90
C HIS A 37 -24.26 18.55 41.06
N GLN A 38 -24.22 17.22 40.99
CA GLN A 38 -23.53 16.35 41.96
C GLN A 38 -22.07 16.04 41.58
N GLY A 39 -21.54 16.64 40.50
CA GLY A 39 -20.13 16.53 40.11
C GLY A 39 -19.80 15.41 39.12
N SER A 40 -20.81 14.66 38.64
CA SER A 40 -20.62 13.68 37.57
C SER A 40 -20.45 14.37 36.22
N THR A 41 -19.57 13.85 35.36
CA THR A 41 -19.35 14.34 34.00
C THR A 41 -19.57 13.20 33.00
N ARG A 42 -20.42 13.43 32.00
CA ARG A 42 -20.68 12.49 30.91
C ARG A 42 -20.11 13.05 29.62
N HIS A 43 -19.33 12.24 28.91
CA HIS A 43 -18.84 12.52 27.56
C HIS A 43 -19.39 11.46 26.62
N ILE A 44 -20.11 11.87 25.59
CA ILE A 44 -20.67 10.99 24.56
C ILE A 44 -20.17 11.51 23.21
N THR A 45 -19.56 10.63 22.42
CA THR A 45 -19.21 10.91 21.03
C THR A 45 -19.98 9.94 20.14
N GLU A 46 -20.83 10.48 19.27
CA GLU A 46 -21.59 9.73 18.29
C GLU A 46 -21.08 10.07 16.89
N ILE A 47 -20.71 9.05 16.12
CA ILE A 47 -20.20 9.21 14.75
C ILE A 47 -21.10 8.41 13.81
N ASN A 48 -21.86 9.12 12.97
CA ASN A 48 -22.71 8.54 11.94
C ASN A 48 -22.08 8.81 10.57
N LYS A 49 -21.76 7.75 9.81
CA LYS A 49 -21.20 7.86 8.45
C LYS A 49 -22.11 7.15 7.46
N SER A 50 -22.51 7.83 6.39
CA SER A 50 -23.24 7.24 5.26
C SER A 50 -22.61 7.66 3.92
N GLY A 51 -22.75 6.83 2.89
CA GLY A 51 -22.18 7.11 1.58
C GLY A 51 -22.94 6.42 0.43
N GLU A 52 -23.00 7.08 -0.72
CA GLU A 52 -23.59 6.56 -1.96
C GLU A 52 -22.59 6.68 -3.13
N VAL A 53 -22.44 5.63 -3.93
CA VAL A 53 -21.54 5.63 -5.10
C VAL A 53 -22.14 6.50 -6.21
N VAL A 54 -21.32 7.40 -6.78
CA VAL A 54 -21.74 8.25 -7.89
C VAL A 54 -21.69 7.46 -9.19
N ILE A 55 -22.84 7.33 -9.85
CA ILE A 55 -23.03 6.59 -11.09
C ILE A 55 -23.46 7.57 -12.19
N TYR A 56 -22.88 7.44 -13.39
CA TYR A 56 -23.29 8.20 -14.57
C TYR A 56 -23.72 7.26 -15.70
N GLU A 57 -24.56 7.80 -16.59
CA GLU A 57 -25.06 7.07 -17.76
C GLU A 57 -24.16 7.31 -18.97
N VAL A 58 -23.78 6.22 -19.63
CA VAL A 58 -23.08 6.20 -20.90
C VAL A 58 -23.87 5.36 -21.89
N SER A 59 -23.69 5.61 -23.18
CA SER A 59 -24.37 4.90 -24.27
C SER A 59 -24.15 3.38 -24.14
N GLY A 60 -25.08 2.67 -23.49
CA GLY A 60 -24.98 1.23 -23.21
C GLY A 60 -25.04 0.81 -21.74
N GLY A 61 -25.11 1.73 -20.77
CA GLY A 61 -25.36 1.37 -19.37
C GLY A 61 -24.98 2.43 -18.32
N LYS A 62 -25.03 2.00 -17.05
CA LYS A 62 -24.64 2.79 -15.88
C LYS A 62 -23.23 2.39 -15.41
N GLN A 63 -22.33 3.35 -15.23
CA GLN A 63 -20.96 3.12 -14.75
C GLN A 63 -20.62 4.03 -13.56
N PRO A 64 -19.80 3.56 -12.60
CA PRO A 64 -19.36 4.40 -11.49
C PRO A 64 -18.32 5.42 -11.95
N LEU A 65 -18.31 6.59 -11.32
CA LEU A 65 -17.26 7.58 -11.53
C LEU A 65 -15.97 7.10 -10.85
N ILE A 66 -14.94 6.78 -11.65
CA ILE A 66 -13.63 6.35 -11.14
C ILE A 66 -12.79 7.58 -10.83
N THR A 67 -12.32 7.70 -9.58
CA THR A 67 -11.50 8.83 -9.13
C THR A 67 -10.01 8.52 -9.27
N LYS A 68 -9.59 7.27 -9.01
CA LYS A 68 -8.20 6.83 -9.19
C LYS A 68 -8.09 5.32 -9.35
N THR A 69 -7.02 4.88 -10.01
CA THR A 69 -6.60 3.48 -10.06
C THR A 69 -5.28 3.35 -9.32
N ILE A 70 -5.23 2.42 -8.36
CA ILE A 70 -4.05 2.17 -7.52
C ILE A 70 -3.38 0.90 -8.02
N LYS A 71 -2.09 1.00 -8.36
CA LYS A 71 -1.27 -0.15 -8.73
C LYS A 71 -1.01 -1.03 -7.50
N PRO A 72 -0.94 -2.37 -7.67
CA PRO A 72 -0.68 -3.25 -6.56
C PRO A 72 0.73 -3.01 -6.00
N LYS A 73 0.86 -3.21 -4.69
CA LYS A 73 2.15 -3.16 -4.03
C LYS A 73 2.98 -4.39 -4.35
N VAL A 74 4.30 -4.22 -4.38
CA VAL A 74 5.23 -5.34 -4.48
C VAL A 74 5.24 -6.08 -3.16
N ARG A 75 4.91 -7.37 -3.20
CA ARG A 75 4.92 -8.25 -2.03
C ARG A 75 6.34 -8.65 -1.65
N GLY A 76 7.19 -8.95 -2.62
CA GLY A 76 8.54 -9.40 -2.36
C GLY A 76 9.35 -9.60 -3.63
N VAL A 77 10.67 -9.61 -3.46
CA VAL A 77 11.63 -9.68 -4.56
C VAL A 77 12.66 -10.75 -4.26
N LEU A 78 12.89 -11.64 -5.23
CA LEU A 78 14.00 -12.59 -5.23
C LEU A 78 15.01 -12.14 -6.29
N VAL A 79 16.25 -11.95 -5.87
CA VAL A 79 17.38 -11.57 -6.72
C VAL A 79 18.42 -12.69 -6.69
N ILE A 80 18.79 -13.20 -7.85
CA ILE A 80 19.90 -14.13 -8.03
C ILE A 80 20.97 -13.37 -8.81
N ALA A 81 22.12 -13.10 -8.19
CA ALA A 81 23.13 -12.24 -8.79
C ALA A 81 24.55 -12.80 -8.63
N LYS A 82 25.36 -12.69 -9.68
CA LYS A 82 26.80 -12.95 -9.60
C LYS A 82 27.49 -11.82 -8.82
N GLY A 83 28.26 -12.14 -7.79
CA GLY A 83 28.87 -11.15 -6.89
C GLY A 83 28.10 -10.94 -5.59
N ALA A 84 26.92 -11.55 -5.41
CA ALA A 84 26.12 -11.43 -4.19
C ALA A 84 26.70 -12.22 -2.99
N GLU A 85 27.75 -12.99 -3.21
CA GLU A 85 28.60 -13.56 -2.16
C GLU A 85 29.38 -12.48 -1.38
N ASN A 86 29.62 -11.32 -1.98
CA ASN A 86 30.23 -10.19 -1.32
C ASN A 86 29.16 -9.43 -0.50
N LEU A 87 29.37 -9.31 0.82
CA LEU A 87 28.42 -8.66 1.73
C LEU A 87 28.15 -7.19 1.38
N THR A 88 29.16 -6.45 0.89
CA THR A 88 29.01 -5.07 0.44
C THR A 88 28.10 -5.00 -0.78
N VAL A 89 28.29 -5.89 -1.75
CA VAL A 89 27.44 -6.00 -2.94
C VAL A 89 26.02 -6.38 -2.55
N LYS A 90 25.86 -7.39 -1.70
CA LYS A 90 24.56 -7.83 -1.21
C LYS A 90 23.80 -6.70 -0.50
N LYS A 91 24.48 -5.90 0.31
CA LYS A 91 23.91 -4.72 0.97
C LYS A 91 23.48 -3.66 -0.05
N MET A 92 24.33 -3.34 -1.03
CA MET A 92 23.98 -2.37 -2.08
C MET A 92 22.77 -2.81 -2.89
N ILE A 93 22.67 -4.10 -3.24
CA ILE A 93 21.50 -4.65 -3.94
C ILE A 93 20.25 -4.51 -3.06
N SER A 94 20.32 -4.93 -1.80
CA SER A 94 19.18 -4.84 -0.87
C SER A 94 18.67 -3.40 -0.74
N GLU A 95 19.59 -2.46 -0.56
CA GLU A 95 19.29 -1.05 -0.41
C GLU A 95 18.70 -0.42 -1.68
N ALA A 96 19.16 -0.83 -2.86
CA ALA A 96 18.64 -0.37 -4.13
C ALA A 96 17.22 -0.91 -4.36
N VAL A 97 16.97 -2.18 -4.06
CA VAL A 97 15.64 -2.81 -4.19
C VAL A 97 14.66 -2.21 -3.18
N GLU A 98 15.08 -2.00 -1.93
CA GLU A 98 14.25 -1.40 -0.89
C GLU A 98 13.76 0.00 -1.29
N ARG A 99 14.67 0.88 -1.74
CA ARG A 99 14.30 2.26 -2.12
C ARG A 99 13.61 2.33 -3.48
N GLY A 100 14.01 1.48 -4.43
CA GLY A 100 13.50 1.52 -5.80
C GLY A 100 12.10 0.94 -5.95
N LEU A 101 11.76 -0.07 -5.13
CA LEU A 101 10.47 -0.77 -5.19
C LEU A 101 9.62 -0.60 -3.93
N GLU A 102 10.10 0.16 -2.94
CA GLU A 102 9.43 0.38 -1.65
C GLU A 102 9.12 -0.93 -0.92
N VAL A 103 10.05 -1.89 -1.01
CA VAL A 103 9.91 -3.24 -0.43
C VAL A 103 10.73 -3.35 0.85
N PRO A 104 10.13 -3.73 2.00
CA PRO A 104 10.86 -3.89 3.25
C PRO A 104 11.99 -4.94 3.15
N PRO A 105 13.13 -4.76 3.86
CA PRO A 105 14.29 -5.67 3.78
C PRO A 105 13.96 -7.14 4.04
N HIS A 106 13.04 -7.43 4.97
CA HIS A 106 12.62 -8.80 5.29
C HIS A 106 11.83 -9.50 4.17
N ARG A 107 11.47 -8.79 3.11
CA ARG A 107 10.77 -9.31 1.92
C ARG A 107 11.67 -9.37 0.68
N ILE A 108 12.96 -9.10 0.85
CA ILE A 108 13.97 -9.15 -0.22
C ILE A 108 14.87 -10.35 0.07
N SER A 109 14.94 -11.27 -0.89
CA SER A 109 15.86 -12.40 -0.84
C SER A 109 16.92 -12.26 -1.91
N ILE A 110 18.19 -12.34 -1.52
CA ILE A 110 19.33 -12.20 -2.43
C ILE A 110 20.20 -13.45 -2.31
N LEU A 111 20.35 -14.15 -3.43
CA LEU A 111 21.12 -15.38 -3.55
C LEU A 111 22.29 -15.20 -4.54
N PRO A 112 23.46 -15.79 -4.27
CA PRO A 112 24.53 -15.83 -5.24
C PRO A 112 24.18 -16.77 -6.40
N ARG A 113 24.48 -16.35 -7.63
CA ARG A 113 24.41 -17.21 -8.80
C ARG A 113 25.60 -18.18 -8.78
N LYS A 114 25.35 -19.49 -8.88
CA LYS A 114 26.42 -20.45 -9.21
C LYS A 114 26.85 -20.18 -10.65
N SER A 115 28.16 -19.99 -10.86
CA SER A 115 28.75 -19.91 -12.20
C SER A 115 28.71 -21.26 -12.89
#